data_AF-A0A1V5E9J2-F1
#
_entry.id   AF-A0A1V5E9J2-F1
#
_cell.length_a   1.000
_cell.length_b   1.000
_cell.length_c   1.000
_cell.angle_alpha   90.00
_cell.angle_beta   90.00
_cell.angle_gamma   90.00
#
_symmetry.space_group_name_H-M   'P 1'
#
loop_
_entity.id
_entity.type
_entity.pdbx_description
1 polymer ?
#
loop_
_entity_poly.entity_id
_entity_poly.type
_entity_poly.pdbx_seq_one_letter_code
_entity_poly.pdbx_strand_id
1 'polypeptide(L)'
;MRLYSDYFCGPCSRLDPEIAQPIADLVKKNAIRVTFVDTPVSPYTTLYARYFLYAINERKDIDYATRVRHILFQAAALNITDREKLEEYLKNKGIRYRVYDPAPTFSFLTGHLTEDKVRSTPTAVILDSGRKKVVKGPADIARAIREIR
;
A
#
# COMPACT_ATOMS: atom_id res chain seq x y z
N MET A 1 8.92 -6.00 -6.34
CA MET A 1 8.67 -6.00 -4.89
C MET A 1 7.18 -5.92 -4.63
N ARG A 2 6.65 -6.77 -3.75
CA ARG A 2 5.27 -6.69 -3.25
C ARG A 2 5.31 -6.23 -1.80
N LEU A 3 4.54 -5.22 -1.43
CA LEU A 3 4.46 -4.71 -0.07
C LEU A 3 3.04 -4.94 0.47
N TYR A 4 2.95 -5.71 1.55
CA TYR A 4 1.71 -6.11 2.19
C TYR A 4 1.47 -5.29 3.45
N SER A 5 0.34 -4.62 3.52
CA SER A 5 -0.02 -3.73 4.62
C SER A 5 -1.51 -3.74 4.90
N ASP A 6 -1.89 -3.36 6.11
CA ASP A 6 -3.27 -3.05 6.49
C ASP A 6 -3.30 -1.60 7.01
N TYR A 7 -4.32 -0.80 6.66
CA TYR A 7 -4.38 0.61 7.06
C TYR A 7 -4.54 0.81 8.57
N PHE A 8 -5.11 -0.18 9.27
CA PHE A 8 -5.33 -0.18 10.72
C PHE A 8 -4.22 -0.93 11.48
N CYS A 9 -3.14 -1.32 10.80
CA CYS A 9 -1.96 -1.90 11.40
C CYS A 9 -0.99 -0.81 11.87
N GLY A 10 -0.83 -0.66 13.20
CA GLY A 10 0.07 0.32 13.80
C GLY A 10 1.53 0.27 13.28
N PRO A 11 2.17 -0.92 13.17
CA PRO A 11 3.49 -1.04 12.55
C PRO A 11 3.52 -0.62 11.07
N CYS A 12 2.43 -0.83 10.33
CA CYS A 12 2.31 -0.45 8.93
C CYS A 12 2.22 1.08 8.78
N SER A 13 1.40 1.72 9.62
CA SER A 13 1.26 3.18 9.67
C SER A 13 2.58 3.88 9.98
N ARG A 14 3.40 3.33 10.89
CA ARG A 14 4.74 3.86 11.17
C ARG A 14 5.73 3.67 10.02
N LEU A 15 5.64 2.54 9.32
CA LEU A 15 6.55 2.20 8.23
C LEU A 15 6.31 3.06 6.98
N ASP A 16 5.05 3.27 6.62
CA ASP A 16 4.65 3.93 5.37
C ASP A 16 5.39 5.25 5.08
N PRO A 17 5.46 6.24 6.01
CA PRO A 17 6.20 7.47 5.77
C PRO A 17 7.72 7.26 5.66
N GLU A 18 8.31 6.27 6.35
CA GLU A 18 9.75 5.99 6.29
C GLU A 18 10.16 5.50 4.90
N ILE A 19 9.31 4.70 4.25
CA ILE A 19 9.63 4.02 2.99
C ILE A 19 9.05 4.73 1.75
N ALA A 20 8.19 5.73 1.92
CA ALA A 20 7.52 6.42 0.82
C ALA A 20 8.51 6.98 -0.22
N GLN A 21 9.47 7.81 0.22
CA GLN A 21 10.47 8.39 -0.69
C GLN A 21 11.45 7.35 -1.23
N PRO A 22 12.05 6.46 -0.39
CA PRO A 22 12.93 5.41 -0.90
C PRO A 22 12.29 4.52 -1.98
N ILE A 23 11.02 4.12 -1.81
CA ILE A 23 10.30 3.34 -2.82
C ILE A 23 10.08 4.16 -4.09
N ALA A 24 9.65 5.42 -3.96
CA ALA A 24 9.43 6.28 -5.11
C ALA A 24 10.71 6.46 -5.94
N ASP A 25 11.85 6.67 -5.29
CA ASP A 25 13.14 6.82 -5.95
C ASP A 25 13.55 5.55 -6.70
N LEU A 26 13.39 4.37 -6.10
CA LEU A 26 13.71 3.09 -6.74
C LEU A 26 12.81 2.80 -7.94
N VAL A 27 11.52 3.16 -7.86
CA VAL A 27 10.58 3.01 -8.97
C VAL A 27 10.95 3.96 -10.12
N LYS A 28 11.25 5.23 -9.82
CA LYS A 28 11.64 6.23 -10.83
C LYS A 28 12.95 5.88 -11.55
N LYS A 29 13.88 5.23 -10.84
CA LYS A 29 15.13 4.70 -11.41
C LYS A 29 14.95 3.39 -12.17
N ASN A 30 13.73 2.85 -12.26
CA ASN A 30 13.43 1.52 -12.79
C ASN A 30 14.17 0.36 -12.09
N ALA A 31 14.67 0.58 -10.87
CA ALA A 31 15.34 -0.44 -10.07
C ALA A 31 14.34 -1.50 -9.57
N ILE A 32 13.09 -1.08 -9.31
CA ILE A 32 12.02 -1.98 -8.90
C ILE A 32 10.71 -1.66 -9.61
N ARG A 33 9.86 -2.67 -9.69
CA ARG A 33 8.40 -2.50 -9.77
C ARG A 33 7.82 -2.78 -8.39
N VAL A 34 7.02 -1.86 -7.86
CA VAL A 34 6.33 -2.03 -6.59
C VAL A 34 4.86 -2.39 -6.83
N THR A 35 4.36 -3.35 -6.05
CA THR A 35 2.94 -3.66 -5.95
C THR A 35 2.52 -3.50 -4.49
N PHE A 36 1.65 -2.54 -4.22
CA PHE A 36 1.03 -2.40 -2.90
C PHE A 36 -0.14 -3.36 -2.80
N VAL A 37 -0.12 -4.24 -1.79
CA VAL A 37 -1.13 -5.27 -1.56
C VAL A 37 -1.79 -5.00 -0.21
N ASP A 38 -2.97 -4.41 -0.26
CA ASP A 38 -3.75 -4.15 0.95
C ASP A 38 -4.34 -5.47 1.47
N THR A 39 -3.94 -5.85 2.68
CA THR A 39 -4.26 -7.12 3.32
C THR A 39 -5.39 -6.89 4.31
N PRO A 40 -6.59 -7.46 4.12
CA PRO A 40 -7.77 -7.14 4.94
C PRO A 40 -7.71 -7.84 6.31
N VAL A 41 -6.83 -7.35 7.19
CA VAL A 41 -6.75 -7.79 8.60
C VAL A 41 -7.86 -7.10 9.42
N SER A 42 -8.12 -5.82 9.14
CA SER A 42 -9.25 -5.06 9.68
C SER A 42 -10.51 -5.21 8.80
N PRO A 43 -11.73 -5.23 9.37
CA PRO A 43 -12.98 -5.26 8.60
C PRO A 43 -13.16 -4.03 7.70
N TYR A 44 -12.48 -2.92 7.99
CA TYR A 44 -12.59 -1.68 7.23
C TYR A 44 -11.58 -1.55 6.08
N THR A 45 -10.60 -2.47 5.99
CA THR A 45 -9.51 -2.35 5.01
C THR A 45 -9.99 -2.40 3.56
N THR A 46 -11.05 -3.15 3.26
CA THR A 46 -11.64 -3.21 1.91
C THR A 46 -12.14 -1.83 1.44
N LEU A 47 -12.71 -1.02 2.34
CA LEU A 47 -13.13 0.35 2.04
C LEU A 47 -11.93 1.19 1.62
N TYR A 48 -10.86 1.16 2.40
CA TYR A 48 -9.66 1.95 2.17
C TYR A 48 -8.91 1.51 0.90
N ALA A 49 -8.75 0.20 0.70
CA ALA A 49 -8.12 -0.37 -0.48
C ALA A 49 -8.87 0.04 -1.76
N ARG A 50 -10.21 0.09 -1.70
CA ARG A 50 -11.04 0.58 -2.81
C ARG A 50 -10.74 2.04 -3.15
N TYR A 51 -10.65 2.94 -2.16
CA TYR A 51 -10.32 4.35 -2.44
C TYR A 51 -8.88 4.55 -2.90
N PHE A 52 -7.94 3.73 -2.41
CA PHE A 52 -6.58 3.72 -2.94
C PHE A 52 -6.58 3.40 -4.43
N LEU A 53 -7.28 2.33 -4.82
CA LEU A 53 -7.44 1.92 -6.21
C LEU A 53 -8.12 3.00 -7.06
N TYR A 54 -9.21 3.60 -6.58
CA TYR A 54 -9.88 4.70 -7.29
C TYR A 54 -8.97 5.90 -7.53
N ALA A 55 -8.12 6.24 -6.56
CA ALA A 55 -7.19 7.35 -6.67
C ALA A 55 -6.06 7.06 -7.67
N ILE A 56 -5.41 5.90 -7.59
CA ILE A 56 -4.30 5.58 -8.52
C ILE A 56 -4.79 5.29 -9.94
N ASN A 57 -6.05 4.93 -10.12
CA ASN A 57 -6.65 4.83 -11.46
C ASN A 57 -6.82 6.21 -12.11
N GLU A 58 -7.12 7.25 -11.32
CA GLU A 58 -7.17 8.63 -11.79
C GLU A 58 -5.78 9.18 -12.14
N ARG A 59 -4.73 8.80 -11.39
CA ARG A 59 -3.35 9.19 -11.66
C ARG A 59 -2.36 8.06 -11.33
N LYS A 60 -1.76 7.50 -12.39
CA LYS A 60 -0.79 6.39 -12.34
C LYS A 60 0.65 6.90 -12.16
N ASP A 61 0.92 7.50 -11.01
CA ASP A 61 2.21 8.09 -10.64
C ASP A 61 2.61 7.62 -9.25
N ILE A 62 3.89 7.29 -9.05
CA ILE A 62 4.36 6.71 -7.79
C ILE A 62 4.31 7.72 -6.64
N ASP A 63 4.60 9.00 -6.91
CA ASP A 63 4.52 10.05 -5.88
C ASP A 63 3.08 10.27 -5.44
N TYR A 64 2.14 10.22 -6.40
CA TYR A 64 0.72 10.27 -6.07
C TYR A 64 0.28 9.05 -5.28
N ALA A 65 0.71 7.85 -5.67
CA ALA A 65 0.36 6.62 -4.98
C ALA A 65 0.86 6.62 -3.52
N THR A 66 2.11 7.00 -3.26
CA THR A 66 2.66 7.08 -1.88
C THR A 66 1.96 8.15 -1.07
N ARG A 67 1.65 9.32 -1.67
CA ARG A 67 0.86 10.38 -1.01
C ARG A 67 -0.55 9.90 -0.62
N VAL A 68 -1.26 9.22 -1.53
CA VAL A 68 -2.61 8.70 -1.25
C VAL A 68 -2.55 7.68 -0.12
N ARG A 69 -1.60 6.74 -0.15
CA ARG A 69 -1.43 5.74 0.92
C ARG A 69 -1.20 6.40 2.27
N HIS A 70 -0.31 7.37 2.33
CA HIS A 70 -0.03 8.10 3.56
C HIS A 70 -1.30 8.78 4.12
N ILE A 71 -2.07 9.44 3.27
CA ILE A 71 -3.33 10.10 3.66
C ILE A 71 -4.37 9.09 4.14
N LEU A 72 -4.46 7.91 3.51
CA LEU A 72 -5.32 6.84 3.96
C LEU A 72 -4.88 6.28 5.33
N PHE A 73 -3.58 6.13 5.58
CA PHE A 73 -3.10 5.78 6.93
C PHE A 73 -3.46 6.85 7.97
N GLN A 74 -3.41 8.13 7.62
CA GLN A 74 -3.84 9.21 8.51
C GLN A 74 -5.34 9.15 8.81
N ALA A 75 -6.18 8.86 7.81
CA ALA A 75 -7.61 8.67 8.01
C ALA A 75 -7.91 7.47 8.93
N ALA A 76 -7.19 6.35 8.77
CA ALA A 76 -7.34 5.18 9.62
C ALA A 76 -6.92 5.47 11.07
N ALA A 77 -5.85 6.25 11.28
CA ALA A 77 -5.42 6.70 12.60
C ALA A 77 -6.46 7.59 13.31
N LEU A 78 -7.34 8.26 12.54
CA LEU A 78 -8.49 9.02 13.05
C LEU A 78 -9.74 8.15 13.24
N ASN A 79 -9.65 6.83 13.07
CA ASN A 79 -10.75 5.88 13.15
C ASN A 79 -11.92 6.21 12.20
N ILE A 80 -11.63 6.74 11.01
CA ILE A 80 -12.66 7.00 10.01
C ILE A 80 -13.09 5.65 9.39
N THR A 81 -14.24 5.12 9.79
CA THR A 81 -14.73 3.82 9.31
C THR A 81 -15.94 3.92 8.38
N ASP A 82 -16.48 5.13 8.26
CA ASP A 82 -17.61 5.50 7.44
C ASP A 82 -17.16 5.98 6.06
N ARG A 83 -17.92 5.64 5.03
CA ARG A 83 -17.57 5.93 3.63
C ARG A 83 -17.61 7.42 3.36
N GLU A 84 -18.70 8.08 3.73
CA GLU A 84 -18.94 9.50 3.48
C GLU A 84 -17.89 10.36 4.18
N LYS A 85 -17.53 10.01 5.42
CA LYS A 85 -16.43 10.67 6.14
C LYS A 85 -15.06 10.46 5.48
N LEU A 86 -14.80 9.28 4.94
CA LEU A 86 -13.55 9.02 4.22
C LEU A 86 -13.50 9.83 2.91
N GLU A 87 -14.60 9.89 2.16
CA GLU A 87 -14.72 10.72 0.95
C GLU A 87 -14.48 12.20 1.25
N GLU A 88 -15.11 12.72 2.31
CA GLU A 88 -14.90 14.10 2.78
C GLU A 88 -13.45 14.35 3.18
N TYR A 89 -12.84 13.43 3.94
CA TYR A 89 -11.45 13.53 4.35
C TYR A 89 -10.49 13.58 3.14
N LEU A 90 -10.67 12.68 2.17
CA LEU A 90 -9.87 12.63 0.96
C LEU A 90 -10.02 13.92 0.15
N LYS A 91 -11.25 14.43 -0.01
CA LYS A 91 -11.52 15.71 -0.66
C LYS A 91 -10.80 16.87 0.03
N ASN A 92 -10.89 16.96 1.36
CA ASN A 92 -10.23 18.01 2.15
C ASN A 92 -8.70 17.93 2.08
N LYS A 93 -8.14 16.76 1.81
CA LYS A 93 -6.70 16.54 1.58
C LYS A 93 -6.27 16.69 0.11
N GLY A 94 -7.20 17.08 -0.76
CA GLY A 94 -6.97 17.30 -2.19
C GLY A 94 -6.71 16.01 -2.98
N ILE A 95 -7.22 14.87 -2.51
CA ILE A 95 -7.13 13.60 -3.23
C ILE A 95 -8.33 13.48 -4.17
N ARG A 96 -8.03 13.41 -5.47
CA ARG A 96 -9.00 13.09 -6.51
C ARG A 96 -8.99 11.60 -6.79
N TYR A 97 -10.16 11.05 -7.13
CA TYR A 97 -10.31 9.65 -7.46
C TYR A 97 -11.41 9.47 -8.50
N ARG A 98 -11.34 8.35 -9.25
CA ARG A 98 -12.35 7.95 -10.21
C ARG A 98 -12.89 6.59 -9.86
N VAL A 99 -14.20 6.51 -9.66
CA VAL A 99 -14.89 5.25 -9.36
C VAL A 99 -14.84 4.34 -10.58
N TYR A 100 -14.54 3.06 -10.34
CA TYR A 100 -14.59 1.98 -11.31
C TYR A 100 -14.88 0.67 -10.57
N ASP A 101 -15.06 -0.46 -11.26
CA ASP A 101 -15.17 -1.77 -10.60
C ASP A 101 -13.77 -2.29 -10.19
N PRO A 102 -13.43 -2.33 -8.88
CA PRO A 102 -12.12 -2.80 -8.43
C PRO A 102 -12.02 -4.33 -8.36
N ALA A 103 -13.11 -5.09 -8.56
CA ALA A 103 -13.13 -6.53 -8.34
C ALA A 103 -12.02 -7.29 -9.08
N PRO A 104 -11.73 -7.02 -10.37
CA PRO A 104 -10.63 -7.70 -11.06
C PRO A 104 -9.26 -7.43 -10.42
N THR A 105 -9.05 -6.20 -9.93
CA THR A 105 -7.80 -5.82 -9.25
C THR A 105 -7.71 -6.49 -7.88
N PHE A 106 -8.81 -6.56 -7.13
CA PHE A 106 -8.84 -7.27 -5.86
C PHE A 106 -8.57 -8.76 -6.02
N SER A 107 -9.15 -9.43 -7.02
CA SER A 107 -8.86 -10.84 -7.32
C SER A 107 -7.38 -11.05 -7.61
N PHE A 108 -6.76 -10.18 -8.41
CA PHE A 108 -5.33 -10.23 -8.70
C PHE A 108 -4.47 -10.05 -7.44
N LEU A 109 -4.75 -9.05 -6.62
CA LEU A 109 -4.01 -8.77 -5.38
C LEU A 109 -4.19 -9.89 -4.33
N THR A 110 -5.37 -10.50 -4.28
CA THR A 110 -5.66 -11.66 -3.42
C THR A 110 -4.85 -12.87 -3.86
N GLY A 111 -4.65 -13.07 -5.17
CA GLY A 111 -3.75 -14.10 -5.69
C GLY A 111 -2.33 -13.97 -5.12
N HIS A 112 -1.80 -12.74 -5.03
CA HIS A 112 -0.49 -12.50 -4.41
C HIS A 112 -0.44 -12.77 -2.91
N LEU A 113 -1.53 -12.54 -2.17
CA LEU A 113 -1.61 -12.89 -0.74
C LEU A 113 -1.47 -14.41 -0.55
N THR A 114 -2.19 -15.18 -1.35
CA THR A 114 -2.18 -16.65 -1.32
C THR A 114 -0.82 -17.20 -1.77
N GLU A 115 -0.29 -16.73 -2.90
CA GLU A 115 1.01 -17.13 -3.45
C GLU A 115 2.17 -16.88 -2.47
N ASP A 116 2.14 -15.74 -1.79
CA ASP A 116 3.21 -15.33 -0.88
C ASP A 116 3.01 -15.81 0.56
N LYS A 117 1.89 -16.48 0.85
CA LYS A 117 1.56 -17.05 2.17
C LYS A 117 1.72 -16.01 3.29
N VAL A 118 1.31 -14.77 3.03
CA VAL A 118 1.43 -13.66 3.98
C VAL A 118 0.43 -13.88 5.12
N ARG A 119 0.94 -13.89 6.35
CA ARG A 119 0.15 -14.09 7.58
C ARG A 119 0.21 -12.93 8.57
N SER A 120 1.00 -11.91 8.26
CA SER A 120 1.19 -10.75 9.12
C SER A 120 1.58 -9.53 8.30
N THR A 121 1.23 -8.36 8.79
CA THR A 121 1.62 -7.07 8.19
C THR A 121 2.43 -6.23 9.19
N PRO A 122 3.38 -5.40 8.71
CA PRO A 122 3.82 -5.30 7.33
C PRO A 122 4.72 -6.48 6.92
N THR A 123 4.61 -6.91 5.67
CA THR A 123 5.49 -7.90 5.03
C THR A 123 5.89 -7.36 3.66
N ALA A 124 7.16 -7.52 3.27
CA ALA A 124 7.63 -7.26 1.91
C ALA A 124 8.13 -8.57 1.29
N VAL A 125 7.80 -8.77 0.01
CA VAL A 125 8.35 -9.85 -0.81
C VAL A 125 9.18 -9.22 -1.92
N ILE A 126 10.48 -9.46 -1.86
CA ILE A 126 11.46 -9.00 -2.84
C ILE A 126 11.74 -10.16 -3.79
N LEU A 127 11.48 -9.92 -5.07
CA LEU A 127 11.72 -10.86 -6.16
C LEU A 127 12.93 -10.33 -6.94
N ASP A 128 14.03 -11.06 -6.92
CA ASP A 128 15.26 -10.75 -7.66
C ASP A 128 15.74 -12.00 -8.40
N SER A 129 15.74 -11.95 -9.74
CA SER A 129 16.38 -12.96 -10.59
C SER A 129 16.02 -14.41 -10.23
N GLY A 130 14.73 -14.67 -9.95
CA GLY A 130 14.21 -15.98 -9.56
C GLY A 130 14.27 -16.29 -8.06
N ARG A 131 14.93 -15.46 -7.25
CA ARG A 131 14.95 -15.58 -5.79
C ARG A 131 13.82 -14.78 -5.17
N LYS A 132 13.11 -15.41 -4.23
CA LYS A 132 12.05 -14.80 -3.42
C LYS A 132 12.53 -14.63 -1.98
N LYS A 133 12.68 -13.39 -1.53
CA LYS A 133 13.02 -13.03 -0.14
C LYS A 133 11.79 -12.44 0.54
N VAL A 134 11.37 -13.04 1.65
CA VAL A 134 10.28 -12.54 2.50
C VAL A 134 10.91 -11.78 3.67
N VAL A 135 10.51 -10.53 3.86
CA VAL A 135 10.99 -9.64 4.93
C VAL A 135 9.78 -9.18 5.74
N LYS A 136 9.84 -9.29 7.07
CA LYS A 136 8.70 -9.00 7.96
C LYS A 136 9.06 -7.92 8.95
N GLY A 137 8.09 -7.08 9.28
CA GLY A 137 8.25 -6.04 10.29
C GLY A 137 8.92 -4.77 9.75
N PRO A 138 8.66 -3.63 10.38
CA PRO A 138 9.00 -2.32 9.83
C PRO A 138 10.51 -2.11 9.65
N ALA A 139 11.30 -2.36 10.68
CA ALA A 139 12.75 -2.10 10.66
C ALA A 139 13.48 -2.91 9.58
N ASP A 140 13.12 -4.19 9.44
CA ASP A 140 13.75 -5.07 8.46
C ASP A 140 13.33 -4.74 7.03
N ILE A 141 12.06 -4.35 6.82
CA ILE A 141 11.59 -3.89 5.51
C ILE A 141 12.30 -2.60 5.10
N ALA A 142 12.38 -1.61 5.99
CA ALA A 142 13.06 -0.35 5.72
C ALA A 142 14.55 -0.57 5.40
N ARG A 143 15.23 -1.44 6.16
CA ARG A 143 16.61 -1.84 5.88
C ARG A 143 16.73 -2.51 4.51
N ALA A 144 15.87 -3.47 4.21
CA ALA A 144 15.90 -4.19 2.95
C ALA A 144 15.68 -3.28 1.74
N ILE A 145 14.81 -2.26 1.84
CA ILE A 145 14.59 -1.28 0.77
C ILE A 145 15.85 -0.43 0.54
N ARG A 146 16.53 0.00 1.60
CA ARG A 146 17.78 0.78 1.50
C ARG A 146 18.94 -0.01 0.86
N GLU A 147 18.89 -1.34 0.93
CA GLU A 147 19.90 -2.23 0.33
C GLU A 147 19.67 -2.52 -1.17
N ILE A 148 18.50 -2.12 -1.71
CA ILE A 148 18.21 -2.26 -3.14
C ILE A 148 19.02 -1.21 -3.91
N ARG A 149 19.73 -1.65 -4.95
CA ARG A 149 20.55 -0.81 -5.82
C ARG A 149 19.75 -0.30 -7.01
#